data_AF-A0A951TMG6-F1
#
_entry.id   AF-A0A951TMG6-F1
#
_cell.length_a   1.000
_cell.length_b   1.000
_cell.length_c   1.000
_cell.angle_alpha   90.00
_cell.angle_beta   90.00
_cell.angle_gamma   90.00
#
_symmetry.space_group_name_H-M   'P 1'
#
loop_
_entity.id
_entity.type
_entity.pdbx_description
1 polymer ?
#
loop_
_entity_poly.entity_id
_entity_poly.type
_entity_poly.pdbx_seq_one_letter_code
_entity_poly.pdbx_strand_id
1 'polypeptide(L)' 'DDPLAMKLADVCTIPVNMAGLPALSLPCGMDNGLPIGLQLIGRLLDESTLLRVAGAYEDATQWHEMRPTL' A
#
# COMPACT_ATOMS: atom_id res chain seq x y z
N ASP A 1 -13.88 -15.15 -16.45
CA ASP A 1 -12.61 -15.77 -16.89
C ASP A 1 -11.86 -14.89 -17.85
N ASP A 2 -11.33 -13.76 -17.36
CA ASP A 2 -10.39 -12.92 -18.11
C ASP A 2 -8.99 -13.04 -17.47
N PRO A 3 -8.02 -13.70 -18.13
CA PRO A 3 -6.65 -13.86 -17.64
C PRO A 3 -5.90 -12.52 -17.46
N LEU A 4 -6.31 -11.47 -18.17
CA LEU A 4 -5.74 -10.13 -18.00
C LEU A 4 -6.27 -9.47 -16.73
N ALA A 5 -7.57 -9.58 -16.45
CA ALA A 5 -8.16 -9.10 -15.19
C ALA A 5 -7.49 -9.70 -13.96
N MET A 6 -7.18 -11.00 -13.99
CA MET A 6 -6.45 -11.67 -12.91
C MET A 6 -5.04 -11.10 -12.69
N LYS A 7 -4.31 -10.78 -13.77
CA LYS A 7 -2.97 -10.18 -13.66
C LYS A 7 -3.01 -8.73 -13.19
N LEU A 8 -4.04 -7.97 -13.59
CA LEU A 8 -4.20 -6.58 -13.20
C LEU A 8 -4.48 -6.43 -11.71
N ALA A 9 -5.11 -7.43 -11.07
CA ALA A 9 -5.37 -7.41 -9.64
C ALA A 9 -4.09 -7.27 -8.80
N ASP A 10 -3.02 -7.97 -9.20
CA ASP A 10 -1.79 -8.07 -8.42
C ASP A 10 -0.57 -7.43 -9.12
N VAL A 11 -0.80 -6.69 -10.20
CA VAL A 11 0.27 -6.09 -11.02
C VAL A 11 1.21 -5.19 -10.21
N CYS A 12 0.67 -4.53 -9.19
CA CYS A 12 1.42 -3.64 -8.32
C CYS A 12 2.18 -4.39 -7.23
N THR A 13 1.74 -5.58 -6.81
CA THR A 13 2.27 -6.29 -5.63
C THR A 13 3.21 -7.43 -6.00
N ILE A 14 2.97 -8.17 -7.08
CA ILE A 14 3.82 -9.30 -7.51
C ILE A 14 5.31 -8.94 -7.68
N PRO A 15 5.68 -7.81 -8.32
CA PRO A 15 7.08 -7.51 -8.56
C PRO A 15 7.91 -7.42 -7.27
N VAL A 16 7.33 -6.95 -6.17
CA VAL A 16 8.07 -6.76 -4.91
C VAL A 16 8.33 -8.08 -4.20
N ASN A 17 7.37 -9.01 -4.24
CA ASN A 17 7.55 -10.37 -3.76
C ASN A 17 8.67 -11.10 -4.52
N MET A 18 8.72 -10.94 -5.85
CA MET A 18 9.77 -11.54 -6.67
C MET A 18 11.14 -10.92 -6.42
N ALA A 19 11.19 -9.63 -6.12
CA ALA A 19 12.43 -8.91 -5.82
C ALA A 19 12.95 -9.16 -4.40
N GLY A 20 12.15 -9.72 -3.50
CA GLY A 20 12.51 -9.95 -2.10
C GLY A 20 12.71 -8.66 -1.30
N LEU A 21 12.06 -7.57 -1.73
CA LEU A 21 12.18 -6.26 -1.08
C LEU A 21 11.08 -6.07 -0.02
N PRO A 22 11.36 -5.32 1.05
CA PRO A 22 10.32 -4.97 2.01
C PRO A 22 9.33 -3.99 1.36
N ALA A 23 8.04 -4.19 1.64
CA ALA A 23 6.96 -3.34 1.17
C ALA A 23 5.92 -3.12 2.28
N LEU A 24 5.24 -1.99 2.25
CA LEU A 24 4.04 -1.76 3.05
C LEU A 24 2.93 -1.14 2.20
N SER A 25 1.69 -1.31 2.67
CA SER A 25 0.51 -0.62 2.17
C SER A 25 -0.10 0.23 3.26
N LEU A 26 -0.53 1.44 2.94
CA LEU A 26 -1.17 2.38 3.86
C LEU A 26 -2.30 3.15 3.16
N PRO A 27 -3.33 3.61 3.89
CA PRO A 27 -4.45 4.34 3.28
C PRO A 27 -4.00 5.72 2.80
N CYS A 28 -4.37 6.09 1.58
CA CYS A 28 -3.96 7.38 0.99
C CYS A 28 -5.11 8.22 0.43
N GLY A 29 -6.35 7.75 0.54
CA GLY A 29 -7.50 8.50 0.07
C GLY A 29 -8.76 7.65 -0.03
N MET A 30 -9.79 8.27 -0.59
CA MET A 30 -11.06 7.64 -0.94
C MET A 30 -11.39 7.97 -2.39
N ASP A 31 -11.89 6.99 -3.13
CA ASP A 31 -12.53 7.20 -4.42
C ASP A 31 -13.88 6.49 -4.43
N ASN A 32 -14.94 7.21 -4.80
CA ASN A 32 -16.31 6.68 -4.87
C ASN A 32 -16.76 5.92 -3.60
N GLY A 33 -16.30 6.35 -2.41
CA GLY A 33 -16.64 5.71 -1.14
C GLY A 33 -15.82 4.45 -0.81
N LEU A 34 -14.84 4.11 -1.65
CA LEU A 34 -13.91 2.99 -1.43
C LEU A 34 -12.52 3.51 -1.01
N PRO A 35 -11.82 2.82 -0.09
CA PRO A 35 -10.48 3.21 0.33
C PRO A 35 -9.45 2.94 -0.77
N ILE A 36 -8.53 3.89 -0.96
CA ILE A 36 -7.36 3.74 -1.83
C ILE A 36 -6.13 3.45 -0.98
N GLY A 37 -5.38 2.42 -1.35
CA GLY A 37 -4.09 2.08 -0.74
C GLY A 37 -2.91 2.64 -1.53
N LEU A 38 -1.89 3.10 -0.82
CA LEU A 38 -0.58 3.47 -1.35
C LEU A 38 0.43 2.38 -0.97
N GLN A 39 1.18 1.89 -1.94
CA GLN A 39 2.26 0.93 -1.71
C GLN A 39 3.62 1.64 -1.69
N LEU A 40 4.38 1.43 -0.62
CA LEU A 40 5.76 1.89 -0.48
C LEU A 40 6.70 0.68 -0.53
N ILE A 41 7.78 0.79 -1.30
CA ILE A 41 8.79 -0.26 -1.44
C ILE A 41 10.13 0.27 -0.91
N GLY A 42 10.68 -0.43 0.06
CA GLY A 42 11.96 -0.10 0.68
C GLY A 42 13.15 -0.78 0.02
N ARG A 43 14.36 -0.41 0.47
CA ARG A 43 15.58 -1.14 0.13
C ARG A 43 15.63 -2.46 0.91
N LEU A 44 16.39 -3.42 0.39
CA LEU A 44 16.61 -4.71 1.05
C LEU A 44 17.09 -4.52 2.50
N LEU A 45 16.39 -5.12 3.46
CA LEU A 45 16.66 -5.03 4.91
C LEU A 45 16.65 -3.60 5.50
N ASP A 46 15.90 -2.68 4.89
CA ASP A 46 15.75 -1.28 5.34
C ASP A 46 14.31 -0.95 5.75
N GLU A 47 13.66 -1.86 6.47
CA GLU A 47 12.31 -1.69 7.01
C GLU A 47 12.21 -0.46 7.92
N SER A 48 13.30 -0.11 8.61
CA SER A 48 13.33 1.04 9.53
C SER A 48 13.06 2.36 8.81
N THR A 49 13.67 2.58 7.64
CA THR A 49 13.41 3.77 6.82
C THR A 49 11.99 3.72 6.28
N LEU A 50 11.55 2.55 5.83
CA LEU A 50 10.24 2.32 5.27
C LEU A 50 9.11 2.64 6.27
N LEU A 51 9.24 2.18 7.52
CA LEU A 51 8.32 2.49 8.62
C LEU A 51 8.36 3.96 9.04
N ARG A 52 9.53 4.61 9.02
CA ARG A 52 9.63 6.05 9.32
C ARG A 52 8.90 6.91 8.30
N VAL A 53 9.00 6.56 7.02
CA VAL A 53 8.25 7.24 5.95
C VAL A 53 6.75 7.02 6.12
N ALA A 54 6.33 5.79 6.43
CA ALA A 54 4.94 5.46 6.70
C ALA A 54 4.37 6.27 7.87
N GLY A 55 5.10 6.34 8.99
CA GLY A 55 4.70 7.12 10.17
C GLY A 55 4.62 8.61 9.88
N ALA A 56 5.59 9.19 9.18
CA ALA A 56 5.55 10.60 8.78
C ALA A 56 4.36 10.91 7.85
N TYR A 57 3.98 9.97 6.98
CA TYR A 57 2.80 10.10 6.13
C TYR A 57 1.50 9.97 6.94
N GLU A 58 1.46 9.04 7.89
CA GLU A 58 0.33 8.86 8.80
C GLU A 58 0.10 10.12 9.65
N ASP A 59 1.16 10.71 10.21
CA ASP A 59 1.08 11.97 10.97
C ASP A 59 0.61 13.16 10.12
N ALA A 60 0.93 13.14 8.82
CA ALA A 60 0.56 14.21 7.89
C ALA A 60 -0.85 14.07 7.30
N THR A 61 -1.55 12.95 7.55
CA THR A 61 -2.86 12.65 6.96
C THR A 61 -3.82 12.06 8.00
N GLN A 62 -5.12 12.00 7.68
CA GLN A 62 -6.12 11.45 8.62
C GLN A 62 -6.83 10.22 8.04
N TRP A 63 -6.30 9.64 6.96
CA TRP A 63 -6.96 8.52 6.28
C TRP A 63 -7.09 7.28 7.17
N HIS A 64 -6.17 7.10 8.12
CA HIS A 64 -6.17 6.02 9.09
C HIS A 64 -7.30 6.12 10.13
N GLU A 65 -7.94 7.29 10.27
CA GLU A 65 -9.07 7.50 11.19
C GLU A 65 -10.41 7.07 10.57
N MET A 66 -10.49 6.99 9.25
CA MET A 66 -11.73 6.63 8.54
C MET A 66 -12.06 5.15 8.74
N ARG A 67 -13.26 4.87 9.27
CA ARG A 67 -13.75 3.51 9.50
C ARG A 67 -15.10 3.30 8.84
N PRO A 68 -15.34 2.13 8.21
CA PRO A 68 -16.66 1.79 7.70
C PRO A 68 -17.65 1.64 8.87
N THR A 69 -18.92 1.98 8.63
CA THR A 69 -20.02 1.68 9.56
C THR A 69 -20.26 0.16 9.56
N LEU A 70 -20.09 -0.47 10.72
CA LEU A 70 -20.29 -1.91 10.94
C LEU A 70 -21.78 -2.30 10.95
#